data_AF-A0A9P9YQU5-F1
#
_entry.id   AF-A0A9P9YQU5-F1
#
_cell.length_a   1.000
_cell.length_b   1.000
_cell.length_c   1.000
_cell.angle_alpha   90.00
_cell.angle_beta   90.00
_cell.angle_gamma   90.00
#
_symmetry.space_group_name_H-M   'P 1'
#
loop_
_entity.id
_entity.type
_entity.pdbx_description
1 polymer ?
#
loop_
_entity_poly.entity_id
_entity_poly.type
_entity_poly.pdbx_seq_one_letter_code
_entity_poly.pdbx_strand_id
1 'polypeptide(L)'
;MQEMSYLQDNSKVEALTKAVLISILGVAIVLSNLLIIATYANFKGPTEVINYYLLSLAIADLLCGLLVVPFSVYPALTGEWMYGDIVCRFTGYLEVTLWAVSVYTFMWISVDRYLAVRKPLRYETVQTKTRCQCWMVFTWISAALLCCPPILATRCPSRTT
;
A
#
# COMPACT_ATOMS: atom_id res chain seq x y z
N MET A 1 13.70 -22.49 -35.13
CA MET A 1 12.88 -23.43 -34.32
C MET A 1 13.41 -23.50 -32.89
N GLN A 2 14.71 -23.75 -32.69
CA GLN A 2 15.42 -23.66 -31.41
C GLN A 2 15.21 -22.30 -30.70
N GLU A 3 15.49 -21.16 -31.33
CA GLU A 3 15.35 -19.84 -30.68
C GLU A 3 13.92 -19.54 -30.18
N MET A 4 12.89 -20.02 -30.88
CA MET A 4 11.49 -19.79 -30.52
C MET A 4 11.05 -20.60 -29.29
N SER A 5 11.63 -21.80 -29.06
CA SER A 5 11.38 -22.57 -27.84
C SER A 5 12.13 -22.01 -26.63
N TYR A 6 13.33 -21.45 -26.83
CA TYR A 6 14.13 -20.85 -25.76
C TYR A 6 13.53 -19.54 -25.24
N LEU A 7 13.01 -18.69 -26.14
CA LEU A 7 12.31 -17.46 -25.75
C LEU A 7 11.02 -17.75 -24.97
N GLN A 8 10.29 -18.79 -25.38
CA GLN A 8 9.08 -19.23 -24.70
C GLN A 8 9.36 -19.78 -23.28
N ASP A 9 10.47 -20.50 -23.09
CA ASP A 9 10.86 -21.03 -21.79
C ASP A 9 11.31 -19.93 -20.82
N ASN A 10 12.17 -19.01 -21.28
CA ASN A 10 12.59 -17.86 -20.49
C ASN A 10 11.42 -16.98 -20.06
N SER A 11 10.46 -16.73 -20.96
CA SER A 11 9.25 -15.94 -20.64
C SER A 11 8.41 -16.59 -19.54
N LYS A 12 8.26 -17.92 -19.56
CA LYS A 12 7.54 -18.65 -18.52
C LYS A 12 8.27 -18.62 -17.18
N VAL A 13 9.59 -18.81 -17.20
CA VAL A 13 10.42 -18.75 -15.98
C VAL A 13 10.33 -17.36 -15.36
N GLU A 14 10.38 -16.28 -16.16
CA GLU A 14 10.21 -14.92 -15.67
C GLU A 14 8.83 -14.68 -15.05
N ALA A 15 7.76 -15.11 -15.72
CA ALA A 15 6.39 -14.96 -15.22
C ALA A 15 6.17 -15.73 -13.90
N LEU A 16 6.63 -16.98 -13.84
CA LEU A 16 6.58 -17.79 -12.62
C LEU A 16 7.40 -17.17 -11.49
N THR A 17 8.60 -16.68 -11.78
CA THR A 17 9.45 -16.02 -10.79
C THR A 17 8.76 -14.79 -10.22
N LYS A 18 8.18 -13.94 -11.07
CA LYS A 18 7.41 -12.76 -10.64
C LYS A 18 6.23 -13.14 -9.75
N ALA A 19 5.42 -14.12 -10.16
CA ALA A 19 4.24 -14.53 -9.42
C ALA A 19 4.58 -15.13 -8.05
N VAL A 20 5.63 -15.95 -7.97
CA VAL A 20 6.14 -16.51 -6.71
C VAL A 20 6.62 -15.40 -5.79
N LEU A 21 7.42 -14.46 -6.30
CA LEU A 21 7.92 -13.32 -5.52
C LEU A 21 6.78 -12.45 -5.00
N ILE A 22 5.82 -12.08 -5.86
CA ILE A 22 4.64 -11.28 -5.48
C ILE A 22 3.85 -12.00 -4.39
N SER A 23 3.65 -13.31 -4.50
CA SER A 23 2.91 -14.10 -3.51
C SER A 23 3.63 -14.15 -2.16
N ILE A 24 4.95 -14.42 -2.17
CA ILE A 24 5.77 -14.44 -0.94
C ILE A 24 5.77 -13.06 -0.27
N LEU A 25 5.98 -12.00 -1.06
CA LEU A 25 5.95 -10.63 -0.54
C LEU A 25 4.57 -10.28 -0.01
N GLY A 26 3.48 -10.67 -0.68
CA GLY A 26 2.12 -10.46 -0.19
C GLY A 26 1.87 -11.09 1.16
N VAL A 27 2.26 -12.36 1.34
CA VAL A 27 2.16 -13.05 2.64
C VAL A 27 3.01 -12.35 3.69
N ALA A 28 4.25 -11.97 3.36
CA ALA A 28 5.13 -11.26 4.29
C ALA A 28 4.55 -9.91 4.71
N ILE A 29 3.98 -9.14 3.78
CA ILE A 29 3.31 -7.84 4.02
C ILE A 29 2.14 -8.05 4.98
N VAL A 30 1.28 -9.03 4.71
CA VAL A 30 0.09 -9.28 5.55
C VAL A 30 0.52 -9.69 6.96
N LEU A 31 1.42 -10.66 7.09
CA LEU A 31 1.87 -11.15 8.40
C LEU A 31 2.58 -10.06 9.20
N SER A 32 3.51 -9.32 8.59
CA SER A 32 4.25 -8.26 9.28
C SER A 32 3.35 -7.13 9.75
N ASN A 33 2.41 -6.67 8.92
CA ASN A 33 1.52 -5.59 9.31
C ASN A 33 0.45 -6.04 10.31
N LEU A 34 -0.03 -7.29 10.24
CA LEU A 34 -0.87 -7.86 11.30
C LEU A 34 -0.13 -7.92 12.64
N LEU A 35 1.15 -8.30 12.64
CA LEU A 35 1.98 -8.32 13.85
C LEU A 35 2.16 -6.90 14.42
N ILE A 36 2.34 -5.88 13.58
CA ILE A 36 2.42 -4.48 14.03
C ILE A 36 1.12 -4.06 14.72
N ILE A 37 -0.03 -4.33 14.09
CA ILE A 37 -1.35 -4.00 14.68
C ILE A 37 -1.58 -4.78 15.97
N ALA A 38 -1.27 -6.08 15.99
CA ALA A 38 -1.40 -6.91 17.19
C ALA A 38 -0.48 -6.43 18.32
N THR A 39 0.75 -6.04 18.01
CA THR A 39 1.68 -5.48 18.99
C THR A 39 1.09 -4.21 19.61
N TYR A 40 0.55 -3.31 18.79
CA TYR A 40 -0.09 -2.09 19.28
C TYR A 40 -1.33 -2.38 20.12
N ALA A 41 -2.20 -3.30 19.68
CA ALA A 41 -3.41 -3.67 20.40
C ALA A 41 -3.14 -4.28 21.79
N ASN A 42 -2.02 -5.00 21.92
CA ASN A 42 -1.60 -5.62 23.18
C ASN A 42 -0.67 -4.73 24.03
N PHE A 43 -0.28 -3.55 23.52
CA PHE A 43 0.65 -2.66 24.22
C PHE A 43 -0.07 -1.90 25.34
N LYS A 44 0.36 -2.14 26.58
CA LYS A 44 -0.22 -1.51 27.79
C LYS A 44 0.52 -0.26 28.27
N GLY A 45 1.54 0.20 27.52
CA GLY A 45 2.34 1.37 27.86
C GLY A 45 1.73 2.71 27.40
N PRO A 46 2.41 3.83 27.63
CA PRO A 46 1.97 5.13 27.14
C PRO A 46 1.96 5.14 25.61
N THR A 47 0.82 5.53 25.01
CA THR A 47 0.69 5.61 23.56
C THR A 47 1.42 6.85 23.04
N GLU A 48 2.53 6.63 22.35
CA GLU A 48 3.26 7.67 21.63
C GLU A 48 2.49 8.14 20.41
N VAL A 49 2.65 9.42 20.05
CA VAL A 49 2.04 10.02 18.85
C VAL A 49 2.43 9.27 17.58
N ILE A 50 3.69 8.85 17.50
CA ILE A 50 4.22 8.11 16.36
C ILE A 50 3.46 6.80 16.10
N ASN A 51 2.87 6.19 17.13
CA ASN A 51 2.15 4.93 16.99
C ASN A 51 0.89 5.08 16.11
N TYR A 52 0.28 6.28 16.05
CA TYR A 52 -0.85 6.52 15.14
C TYR A 52 -0.41 6.57 13.68
N TYR A 53 0.77 7.15 13.39
CA TYR A 53 1.35 7.13 12.04
C TYR A 53 1.70 5.71 11.62
N LEU A 54 2.33 4.94 12.53
CA LEU A 54 2.67 3.53 12.28
C LEU A 54 1.41 2.67 12.06
N LEU A 55 0.35 2.90 12.84
CA LEU A 55 -0.90 2.18 12.68
C LEU A 55 -1.56 2.49 11.33
N SER A 56 -1.55 3.75 10.91
CA SER A 56 -2.07 4.13 9.60
C SER A 56 -1.30 3.49 8.44
N LEU A 57 0.03 3.42 8.56
CA LEU A 57 0.88 2.74 7.56
C LEU A 57 0.56 1.24 7.53
N ALA A 58 0.46 0.60 8.69
CA ALA A 58 0.12 -0.82 8.78
C ALA A 58 -1.26 -1.13 8.19
N ILE A 59 -2.26 -0.26 8.39
CA ILE A 59 -3.58 -0.40 7.75
C ILE A 59 -3.47 -0.26 6.24
N ALA A 60 -2.72 0.73 5.73
CA ALA A 60 -2.55 0.92 4.29
C ALA A 60 -1.86 -0.29 3.63
N ASP A 61 -0.79 -0.80 4.24
CA ASP A 61 -0.05 -1.95 3.75
C ASP A 61 -0.87 -3.25 3.84
N LEU A 62 -1.69 -3.43 4.88
CA LEU A 62 -2.64 -4.57 4.94
C LEU A 62 -3.68 -4.52 3.82
N LEU A 63 -4.26 -3.36 3.57
CA LEU A 63 -5.21 -3.21 2.46
C LEU A 63 -4.54 -3.51 1.13
N CYS A 64 -3.29 -3.08 0.93
CA CYS A 64 -2.52 -3.41 -0.27
C CYS A 64 -2.27 -4.93 -0.37
N GLY A 65 -1.77 -5.54 0.71
CA GLY A 65 -1.47 -6.98 0.77
C GLY A 65 -2.69 -7.88 0.60
N LEU A 66 -3.87 -7.44 1.02
CA LEU A 66 -5.13 -8.21 0.94
C LEU A 66 -5.94 -7.94 -0.34
N LEU A 67 -5.91 -6.71 -0.86
CA LEU A 67 -6.81 -6.27 -1.93
C LEU A 67 -6.11 -5.93 -3.25
N VAL A 68 -4.81 -5.66 -3.25
CA VAL A 68 -4.06 -5.33 -4.47
C VAL A 68 -3.20 -6.52 -4.88
N VAL A 69 -2.35 -7.00 -3.96
CA VAL A 69 -1.36 -8.05 -4.25
C VAL A 69 -1.99 -9.34 -4.80
N PRO A 70 -3.09 -9.89 -4.26
CA PRO A 70 -3.66 -11.14 -4.77
C PRO A 70 -4.21 -11.00 -6.20
N PHE A 71 -4.76 -9.84 -6.54
CA PHE A 71 -5.27 -9.58 -7.89
C PHE A 71 -4.14 -9.35 -8.91
N SER A 72 -2.94 -8.98 -8.46
CA SER A 72 -1.76 -8.81 -9.31
C SER A 72 -1.05 -10.13 -9.68
N VAL A 73 -1.32 -11.25 -8.97
CA VAL A 73 -0.65 -12.54 -9.24
C VAL A 73 -1.04 -13.12 -10.61
N TYR A 74 -2.33 -13.11 -10.95
CA TYR A 74 -2.79 -13.67 -12.22
C TYR A 74 -2.29 -12.88 -13.44
N PRO A 75 -2.37 -11.53 -13.46
CA PRO A 75 -1.75 -10.72 -14.51
C PRO A 75 -0.23 -10.91 -14.59
N ALA A 76 0.45 -11.15 -13.47
CA ALA A 76 1.90 -11.44 -13.49
C ALA A 76 2.24 -12.78 -14.17
N LEU A 77 1.33 -13.76 -14.14
CA LEU A 77 1.49 -15.06 -14.79
C LEU A 77 1.11 -15.05 -16.27
N THR A 78 0.00 -14.39 -16.60
CA THR A 78 -0.64 -14.50 -17.93
C THR A 78 -0.43 -13.26 -18.79
N GLY A 79 -0.04 -12.14 -18.20
CA GLY A 79 -0.07 -10.83 -18.85
C GLY A 79 -1.48 -10.29 -19.08
N GLU A 80 -2.52 -10.96 -18.58
CA GLU A 80 -3.92 -10.66 -18.87
C GLU A 80 -4.73 -10.42 -17.60
N TRP A 81 -5.76 -9.58 -17.70
CA TRP A 81 -6.66 -9.27 -16.60
C TRP A 81 -8.00 -9.99 -16.75
N MET A 82 -8.28 -10.97 -15.91
CA MET A 82 -9.51 -11.79 -15.99
C MET A 82 -10.68 -11.32 -15.09
N TYR A 83 -10.43 -10.41 -14.14
CA TYR A 83 -11.43 -10.04 -13.12
C TYR A 83 -12.46 -8.99 -13.58
N GLY A 84 -12.44 -8.62 -14.86
CA GLY A 84 -13.30 -7.60 -15.44
C GLY A 84 -12.82 -6.16 -15.18
N ASP A 85 -13.41 -5.21 -15.93
CA ASP A 85 -12.99 -3.80 -15.97
C ASP A 85 -13.21 -3.08 -14.62
N ILE A 86 -14.31 -3.38 -13.92
CA ILE A 86 -14.62 -2.76 -12.62
C ILE A 86 -13.53 -3.08 -11.60
N VAL A 87 -13.14 -4.35 -11.48
CA VAL A 87 -12.11 -4.78 -10.52
C VAL A 87 -10.76 -4.20 -10.92
N CYS A 88 -10.43 -4.15 -12.22
CA CYS A 88 -9.19 -3.55 -12.73
C CYS A 88 -9.03 -2.08 -12.31
N ARG A 89 -10.07 -1.28 -12.52
CA ARG A 89 -10.09 0.13 -12.15
C ARG A 89 -10.04 0.31 -10.64
N PHE A 90 -10.77 -0.54 -9.91
CA PHE A 90 -10.80 -0.49 -8.45
C PHE A 90 -9.45 -0.84 -7.83
N THR A 91 -8.79 -1.90 -8.28
CA THR A 91 -7.46 -2.30 -7.76
C THR A 91 -6.40 -1.26 -8.11
N GLY A 92 -6.43 -0.70 -9.33
CA GLY A 92 -5.51 0.37 -9.72
C GLY A 92 -5.75 1.67 -8.94
N TYR A 93 -7.01 2.03 -8.69
CA TYR A 93 -7.36 3.15 -7.81
C TYR A 93 -6.83 2.92 -6.39
N LEU A 94 -7.12 1.76 -5.80
CA LEU A 94 -6.64 1.42 -4.46
C LEU A 94 -5.13 1.46 -4.37
N GLU A 95 -4.41 0.89 -5.33
CA GLU A 95 -2.93 0.88 -5.36
C GLU A 95 -2.37 2.31 -5.28
N VAL A 96 -2.86 3.22 -6.14
CA VAL A 96 -2.40 4.61 -6.18
C VAL A 96 -2.80 5.37 -4.91
N THR A 97 -4.02 5.17 -4.41
CA THR A 97 -4.49 5.80 -3.17
C THR A 97 -3.66 5.35 -1.97
N LEU A 98 -3.42 4.04 -1.81
CA LEU A 98 -2.67 3.49 -0.69
C LEU A 98 -1.21 3.93 -0.73
N TRP A 99 -0.60 3.97 -1.91
CA TRP A 99 0.73 4.53 -2.09
C TRP A 99 0.81 6.00 -1.65
N ALA A 100 -0.16 6.82 -2.05
CA ALA A 100 -0.23 8.23 -1.63
C ALA A 100 -0.41 8.38 -0.10
N VAL A 101 -1.26 7.55 0.52
CA VAL A 101 -1.44 7.52 1.99
C VAL A 101 -0.11 7.20 2.67
N SER A 102 0.64 6.19 2.21
CA SER A 102 1.93 5.81 2.78
C SER A 102 2.95 6.94 2.67
N VAL A 103 3.06 7.60 1.51
CA VAL A 103 3.96 8.74 1.30
C VAL A 103 3.63 9.90 2.25
N TYR A 104 2.35 10.29 2.34
CA TYR A 104 1.93 11.34 3.25
C TYR A 104 2.16 10.96 4.73
N THR A 105 1.96 9.70 5.09
CA THR A 105 2.25 9.20 6.43
C THR A 105 3.75 9.32 6.74
N PHE A 106 4.64 8.95 5.82
CA PHE A 106 6.09 9.15 6.00
C PHE A 106 6.48 10.63 6.13
N MET A 107 5.82 11.52 5.40
CA MET A 107 6.00 12.96 5.56
C MET A 107 5.62 13.41 6.98
N TRP A 108 4.48 12.95 7.50
CA TRP A 108 4.07 13.26 8.86
C TRP A 108 5.02 12.71 9.93
N ILE A 109 5.51 11.48 9.75
CA ILE A 109 6.55 10.89 10.62
C ILE A 109 7.80 11.78 10.60
N SER A 110 8.22 12.26 9.43
CA SER A 110 9.39 13.13 9.30
C SER A 110 9.19 14.47 10.01
N VAL A 111 8.00 15.08 9.88
CA VAL A 111 7.63 16.31 10.59
C VAL A 111 7.62 16.11 12.09
N ASP A 112 7.03 15.02 12.57
CA ASP A 112 6.98 14.65 13.98
C ASP A 112 8.38 14.51 14.58
N ARG A 113 9.27 13.75 13.92
CA ARG A 113 10.67 13.60 14.35
C ARG A 113 11.44 14.92 14.29
N TYR A 114 11.20 15.73 13.27
CA TYR A 114 11.80 17.06 13.18
C TYR A 114 11.40 17.96 14.36
N LEU A 115 10.12 17.98 14.72
CA LEU A 115 9.62 18.79 15.84
C LEU A 115 10.16 18.29 17.19
N ALA A 116 10.24 16.97 17.39
CA ALA A 116 10.79 16.37 18.60
C ALA A 116 12.25 16.80 18.84
N VAL A 117 13.07 16.80 17.78
CA VAL A 117 14.51 17.14 17.87
C VAL A 117 14.73 18.65 17.97
N ARG A 118 14.05 19.45 17.14
CA ARG A 118 14.36 20.88 16.99
C ARG A 118 13.60 21.78 17.95
N LYS A 119 12.45 21.34 18.48
CA LYS A 119 11.57 22.17 19.32
C LYS A 119 10.98 21.37 20.49
N PRO A 120 11.80 20.77 21.38
CA PRO A 120 11.33 19.89 22.45
C PRO A 120 10.30 20.54 23.38
N LEU A 121 10.49 21.80 23.78
CA LEU A 121 9.55 22.52 24.66
C LEU A 121 8.19 22.83 24.00
N ARG A 122 8.12 22.87 22.66
CA ARG A 122 6.88 23.09 21.91
C ARG A 122 6.29 21.78 21.36
N TYR A 123 7.03 20.68 21.38
CA TYR A 123 6.60 19.41 20.83
C TYR A 123 5.31 18.93 21.51
N GLU A 124 5.27 18.89 22.85
CA GLU A 124 4.12 18.45 23.65
C GLU A 124 2.84 19.26 23.40
N THR A 125 2.97 20.55 23.08
CA THR A 125 1.81 21.44 22.83
C THR A 125 1.33 21.42 21.38
N VAL A 126 2.21 21.03 20.45
CA VAL A 126 1.90 20.97 19.01
C VAL A 126 1.42 19.58 18.60
N GLN A 127 2.13 18.52 19.01
CA GLN A 127 1.86 17.11 18.68
C GLN A 127 0.94 16.47 19.72
N THR A 128 -0.33 16.86 19.70
CA THR A 128 -1.37 16.22 20.51
C THR A 128 -1.99 15.04 19.78
N LYS A 129 -2.35 13.96 20.48
CA LYS A 129 -2.97 12.75 19.90
C LYS A 129 -4.15 13.06 18.96
N THR A 130 -5.06 13.94 19.38
CA THR A 130 -6.24 14.32 18.58
C THR A 130 -5.87 14.97 17.25
N ARG A 131 -4.89 15.89 17.25
CA ARG A 131 -4.41 16.53 16.02
C ARG A 131 -3.83 15.52 15.04
N CYS A 132 -3.01 14.58 15.53
CA CYS A 132 -2.39 13.56 14.71
C CYS A 132 -3.44 12.63 14.09
N GLN A 133 -4.47 12.24 14.87
CA GLN A 133 -5.62 11.50 14.34
C GLN A 133 -6.34 12.31 13.25
N CYS A 134 -6.61 13.60 13.46
CA CYS A 134 -7.20 14.46 12.44
C CYS A 134 -6.33 14.56 11.17
N TRP A 135 -5.00 14.69 11.31
CA TRP A 135 -4.08 14.71 10.16
C TRP A 135 -4.09 13.40 9.39
N MET A 136 -4.21 12.26 10.08
CA MET A 136 -4.36 10.96 9.41
C MET A 136 -5.68 10.87 8.67
N VAL A 137 -6.80 11.21 9.30
CA VAL A 137 -8.11 11.22 8.63
C VAL A 137 -8.09 12.13 7.41
N PHE A 138 -7.51 13.33 7.53
CA PHE A 138 -7.33 14.25 6.41
C PHE A 138 -6.49 13.62 5.29
N THR A 139 -5.38 12.97 5.64
CA THR A 139 -4.48 12.28 4.69
C THR A 139 -5.21 11.21 3.89
N TRP A 140 -6.02 10.39 4.55
CA TRP A 140 -6.83 9.36 3.89
C TRP A 140 -7.86 9.96 2.94
N ILE A 141 -8.59 11.00 3.37
CA ILE A 141 -9.59 11.67 2.54
C ILE A 141 -8.93 12.37 1.35
N SER A 142 -7.83 13.10 1.56
CA SER A 142 -7.12 13.81 0.49
C SER A 142 -6.53 12.84 -0.52
N ALA A 143 -5.93 11.72 -0.07
CA ALA A 143 -5.41 10.71 -0.97
C ALA A 143 -6.53 10.05 -1.80
N ALA A 144 -7.66 9.72 -1.18
CA ALA A 144 -8.81 9.17 -1.89
C ALA A 144 -9.32 10.13 -2.98
N LEU A 145 -9.46 11.43 -2.65
CA LEU A 145 -9.94 12.44 -3.60
C LEU A 145 -8.94 12.72 -4.74
N LEU A 146 -7.66 12.89 -4.41
CA LEU A 146 -6.61 13.21 -5.39
C LEU A 146 -6.30 12.05 -6.33
N CYS A 147 -6.46 10.82 -5.87
CA CYS A 147 -6.18 9.61 -6.64
C CYS A 147 -7.42 9.06 -7.37
N CYS A 148 -8.55 9.78 -7.37
CA CYS A 148 -9.71 9.48 -8.24
C CYS A 148 -9.43 9.47 -9.76
N PRO A 149 -8.50 10.28 -10.33
CA PRO A 149 -8.27 10.33 -11.79
C PRO A 149 -7.94 8.99 -12.47
N PRO A 150 -7.17 8.05 -11.88
CA PRO A 150 -7.04 6.67 -12.36
C PRO A 150 -8.34 5.97 -12.75
N ILE A 151 -9.45 6.22 -12.04
CA ILE A 151 -10.77 5.62 -12.37
C ILE A 151 -11.32 6.14 -13.71
N LEU A 152 -10.97 7.38 -14.06
CA LEU A 152 -11.50 8.10 -15.22
C LEU A 152 -10.62 7.98 -16.47
N ALA A 153 -9.32 7.79 -16.30
CA ALA A 153 -8.35 7.93 -17.40
C ALA A 153 -7.88 6.60 -18.02
N THR A 154 -7.75 5.51 -17.25
CA THR A 154 -7.21 4.26 -17.79
C THR A 154 -8.35 3.32 -18.18
N ARG A 155 -8.52 3.08 -19.49
CA ARG A 155 -9.22 1.87 -19.93
C ARG A 155 -8.36 0.69 -19.48
N CYS A 156 -8.94 -0.28 -18.78
CA CYS A 156 -8.24 -1.53 -18.54
C CYS A 156 -7.87 -2.14 -19.91
N PRO A 157 -6.67 -2.70 -20.10
CA PRO A 157 -6.33 -3.42 -21.32
C PRO A 157 -7.18 -4.70 -21.39
N SER A 158 -8.42 -4.56 -21.85
CA SER A 158 -9.26 -5.67 -22.27
C SER A 158 -8.79 -6.10 -23.64
N ARG A 159 -8.31 -7.34 -23.77
CA ARG A 159 -8.37 -8.00 -25.08
C ARG A 159 -9.86 -8.17 -25.40
N THR A 160 -10.42 -7.24 -26.17
CA THR A 160 -11.55 -7.55 -27.03
C THR A 160 -11.18 -8.78 -27.84
N THR A 161 -12.12 -9.72 -27.86
CA THR A 161 -12.09 -10.96 -28.63
C THR A 161 -11.70 -10.73 -30.08
#